data_AF-A0A1M7HZX0-F1
#
_entry.id   AF-A0A1M7HZX0-F1
#
_cell.length_a   1.000
_cell.length_b   1.000
_cell.length_c   1.000
_cell.angle_alpha   90.00
_cell.angle_beta   90.00
_cell.angle_gamma   90.00
#
_symmetry.space_group_name_H-M   'P 1'
#
loop_
_entity.id
_entity.type
_entity.pdbx_description
1 polymer ?
#
loop_
_entity_poly.entity_id
_entity_poly.type
_entity_poly.pdbx_seq_one_letter_code
_entity_poly.pdbx_strand_id
1 'polypeptide(L)'
;MKNSTRIAVVFFLFLLISSCKQHQEARRPISQASGSFMKKSIARNKKLVSTEESQIQNLIKSNPNVVYLASKKGYWYSYVTRNTTDTLTPKKGDVAFFDYEIKDLKGTIFYSELELRPQTYYVDKQNIMMGLRDGIKLMRKNEKVTFLFPSNMAYGYHGDDKKIGTNQPIICTVTLRDFKSEVVYKKESQLKVSTPTVAPPIKKEAPALSKPQDTLTPQN
;
A
#
# COMPACT_ATOMS: atom_id res chain seq x y z
N MET A 1 -6.05 73.12 56.95
CA MET A 1 -5.55 72.64 55.64
C MET A 1 -4.94 71.22 55.66
N LYS A 2 -4.72 70.57 56.82
CA LYS A 2 -3.99 69.28 56.91
C LYS A 2 -4.80 68.04 56.48
N ASN A 3 -6.14 68.12 56.48
CA ASN A 3 -7.03 67.00 56.15
C ASN A 3 -7.28 66.87 54.64
N SER A 4 -7.18 67.98 53.89
CA SER A 4 -7.36 68.00 52.43
C SER A 4 -6.26 67.20 51.71
N THR A 5 -5.01 67.34 52.16
CA THR A 5 -3.87 66.57 51.62
C THR A 5 -4.01 65.06 51.87
N ARG A 6 -4.55 64.65 53.04
CA ARG A 6 -4.79 63.23 53.34
C ARG A 6 -5.92 62.64 52.49
N ILE A 7 -6.98 63.41 52.24
CA ILE A 7 -8.07 62.99 51.35
C ILE A 7 -7.57 62.87 49.90
N ALA A 8 -6.74 63.82 49.43
CA ALA A 8 -6.13 63.77 48.11
C ALA A 8 -5.20 62.55 47.95
N VAL A 9 -4.42 62.21 48.97
CA VAL A 9 -3.55 61.01 48.96
C VAL A 9 -4.37 59.72 48.93
N VAL A 10 -5.45 59.62 49.71
CA VAL A 10 -6.33 58.45 49.70
C VAL A 10 -7.05 58.31 48.35
N PHE A 11 -7.48 59.41 47.75
CA PHE A 11 -8.12 59.41 46.43
C PHE A 11 -7.15 59.02 45.31
N PHE A 12 -5.91 59.53 45.38
CA PHE A 12 -4.85 59.14 44.45
C PHE A 12 -4.46 57.67 44.60
N LEU A 13 -4.43 57.16 45.84
CA LEU A 13 -4.19 55.74 46.10
C LEU A 13 -5.32 54.85 45.56
N PHE A 14 -6.57 55.31 45.61
CA PHE A 14 -7.74 54.59 45.06
C PHE A 14 -7.79 54.58 43.53
N LEU A 15 -7.26 55.61 42.87
CA LEU A 15 -7.09 55.65 41.41
C LEU A 15 -6.04 54.65 40.91
N LEU A 16 -4.98 54.41 41.70
CA LEU A 16 -3.90 53.49 41.33
C LEU A 16 -4.31 52.01 41.34
N ILE A 17 -5.25 51.60 42.20
CA ILE A 17 -5.75 50.21 42.26
C ILE A 17 -6.77 49.86 41.16
N SER A 18 -7.35 50.84 40.45
CA SER A 18 -8.31 50.59 39.37
C SER A 18 -7.67 50.35 38.00
N SER A 19 -6.36 50.56 37.86
CA SER A 19 -5.64 50.50 36.58
C SER A 19 -5.12 49.10 36.18
N CYS A 20 -5.17 48.13 37.10
CA CYS A 20 -4.64 46.78 36.86
C CYS A 20 -5.69 45.77 36.36
N LYS A 21 -6.50 46.14 35.36
CA LYS A 21 -7.27 45.17 34.56
C LYS A 21 -6.85 45.27 33.09
N GLN A 22 -5.62 44.88 32.80
CA GLN A 22 -5.20 44.62 31.43
C GLN A 22 -5.92 43.36 30.95
N HIS A 23 -6.97 43.56 30.13
CA HIS A 23 -7.73 42.48 29.52
C HIS A 23 -6.76 41.72 28.61
N GLN A 24 -6.23 40.61 29.10
CA GLN A 24 -5.32 39.77 28.35
C GLN A 24 -6.17 38.98 27.35
N GLU A 25 -6.49 39.61 26.22
CA GLU A 25 -7.14 38.92 25.12
C GLU A 25 -6.24 37.75 24.70
N ALA A 26 -6.74 36.54 24.88
CA ALA A 26 -6.06 35.35 24.38
C ALA A 26 -5.78 35.55 22.89
N ARG A 27 -4.49 35.49 22.52
CA ARG A 27 -4.04 35.68 21.14
C ARG A 27 -4.78 34.68 20.25
N ARG A 28 -5.69 35.17 19.40
CA ARG A 28 -6.37 34.32 18.41
C ARG A 28 -5.33 33.77 17.43
N PRO A 29 -5.49 32.54 16.93
CA PRO A 29 -4.53 31.97 16.00
C PRO A 29 -4.46 32.82 14.74
N ILE A 30 -3.23 32.99 14.24
CA ILE A 30 -2.89 33.82 13.06
C ILE A 30 -3.61 33.30 11.80
N SER A 31 -3.96 32.01 11.78
CA SER A 31 -4.79 31.40 10.75
C SER A 31 -5.93 30.59 11.37
N GLN A 32 -7.16 30.89 10.97
CA GLN A 32 -8.31 30.02 11.21
C GLN A 32 -8.53 29.22 9.92
N ALA A 33 -8.22 27.93 9.94
CA ALA A 33 -8.57 27.05 8.82
C ALA A 33 -10.09 26.96 8.77
N SER A 34 -10.73 27.79 7.95
CA SER A 34 -12.17 27.68 7.76
C SER A 34 -12.50 26.27 7.26
N GLY A 35 -13.45 25.59 7.89
CA GLY A 35 -13.88 24.25 7.45
C GLY A 35 -14.37 24.20 6.00
N SER A 36 -14.56 25.37 5.35
CA SER A 36 -14.89 25.52 3.93
C SER A 36 -13.88 24.82 3.02
N PHE A 37 -12.56 24.92 3.28
CA PHE A 37 -11.56 24.25 2.45
C PHE A 37 -11.66 22.72 2.53
N MET A 38 -11.80 22.19 3.75
CA MET A 38 -11.96 20.74 3.97
C MET A 38 -13.25 20.23 3.33
N LYS A 39 -14.38 20.95 3.49
CA LYS A 39 -15.65 20.61 2.84
C LYS A 39 -15.52 20.57 1.32
N LYS A 40 -14.86 21.56 0.71
CA LYS A 40 -14.59 21.58 -0.74
C LYS A 40 -13.70 20.41 -1.17
N SER A 41 -12.67 20.08 -0.39
CA SER A 41 -11.79 18.94 -0.66
C SER A 41 -12.53 17.61 -0.65
N ILE A 42 -13.36 17.38 0.38
CA ILE A 42 -14.21 16.19 0.48
C ILE A 42 -15.16 16.10 -0.72
N ALA A 43 -15.81 17.20 -1.09
CA ALA A 43 -16.73 17.24 -2.23
C ALA A 43 -16.02 16.89 -3.55
N ARG A 44 -14.82 17.43 -3.78
CA ARG A 44 -14.00 17.10 -4.96
C ARG A 44 -13.61 15.63 -4.97
N ASN A 45 -13.14 15.09 -3.84
CA ASN A 45 -12.74 13.69 -3.76
C ASN A 45 -13.92 12.73 -4.00
N LYS A 46 -15.10 13.04 -3.43
CA LYS A 46 -16.33 12.27 -3.71
C LYS A 46 -16.69 12.28 -5.20
N LYS A 47 -16.58 13.43 -5.87
CA LYS A 47 -16.83 13.54 -7.31
C LYS A 47 -15.81 12.76 -8.14
N LEU A 48 -14.54 12.82 -7.77
CA LEU A 48 -13.46 12.05 -8.40
C LEU A 48 -13.76 10.56 -8.32
N VAL A 49 -13.95 10.02 -7.11
CA VAL A 49 -14.23 8.60 -6.90
C VAL A 49 -15.48 8.16 -7.67
N SER A 50 -16.57 8.95 -7.63
CA SER A 50 -17.78 8.64 -8.39
C SER A 50 -17.56 8.59 -9.91
N THR A 51 -16.64 9.41 -10.43
CA THR A 51 -16.25 9.39 -11.85
C THR A 51 -15.47 8.12 -12.19
N GLU A 52 -14.51 7.73 -11.35
CA GLU A 52 -13.74 6.49 -11.51
C GLU A 52 -14.63 5.24 -11.39
N GLU A 53 -15.55 5.23 -10.43
CA GLU A 53 -16.56 4.17 -10.29
C GLU A 53 -17.40 4.05 -11.57
N SER A 54 -17.80 5.17 -12.18
CA SER A 54 -18.54 5.17 -13.45
C SER A 54 -17.71 4.58 -14.60
N GLN A 55 -16.40 4.87 -14.65
CA GLN A 55 -15.50 4.26 -15.63
C GLN A 55 -15.40 2.74 -15.43
N ILE A 56 -15.28 2.30 -14.17
CA ILE A 56 -15.26 0.87 -13.83
C ILE A 56 -16.59 0.19 -14.18
N GLN A 57 -17.73 0.84 -13.91
CA GLN A 57 -19.03 0.31 -14.31
C GLN A 57 -19.15 0.15 -15.83
N ASN A 58 -18.62 1.09 -16.62
CA ASN A 58 -18.59 0.97 -18.07
C ASN A 58 -17.70 -0.19 -18.52
N LEU A 59 -16.54 -0.38 -17.89
CA LEU A 59 -15.66 -1.54 -18.12
C LEU A 59 -16.35 -2.88 -17.78
N ILE A 60 -17.13 -2.92 -16.70
CA ILE A 60 -17.90 -4.11 -16.33
C ILE A 60 -18.96 -4.40 -17.40
N LYS A 61 -19.70 -3.38 -17.83
CA LYS A 61 -20.74 -3.50 -18.87
C LYS A 61 -20.18 -3.92 -20.22
N SER A 62 -18.96 -3.50 -20.56
CA SER A 62 -18.30 -3.91 -21.81
C SER A 62 -17.82 -5.37 -21.79
N ASN A 63 -17.85 -6.04 -20.64
CA ASN A 63 -17.42 -7.44 -20.46
C ASN A 63 -18.58 -8.32 -19.94
N PRO A 64 -19.66 -8.51 -20.72
CA PRO A 64 -20.88 -9.19 -20.24
C PRO A 64 -20.67 -10.67 -19.88
N ASN A 65 -19.60 -11.31 -20.36
CA ASN A 65 -19.27 -12.70 -20.09
C ASN A 65 -18.56 -12.91 -18.73
N VAL A 66 -18.19 -11.83 -18.04
CA VAL A 66 -17.48 -11.89 -16.76
C VAL A 66 -18.41 -11.44 -15.64
N VAL A 67 -18.56 -12.29 -14.62
CA VAL A 67 -19.35 -11.95 -13.43
C VAL A 67 -18.49 -11.16 -12.45
N TYR A 68 -18.84 -9.89 -12.27
CA TYR A 68 -18.23 -9.02 -11.28
C TYR A 68 -19.07 -8.92 -10.01
N LEU A 69 -18.39 -8.95 -8.87
CA LEU A 69 -18.96 -8.81 -7.54
C LEU A 69 -18.55 -7.46 -6.96
N ALA A 70 -19.50 -6.76 -6.33
CA ALA A 70 -19.23 -5.52 -5.61
C ALA A 70 -18.76 -5.81 -4.17
N SER A 71 -17.68 -5.16 -3.75
CA SER A 71 -17.19 -5.21 -2.37
C SER A 71 -17.91 -4.17 -1.51
N LYS A 72 -17.93 -4.41 -0.18
CA LYS A 72 -18.42 -3.42 0.80
C LYS A 72 -17.51 -2.19 0.93
N LYS A 73 -16.32 -2.23 0.31
CA LYS A 73 -15.30 -1.18 0.39
C LYS A 73 -15.27 -0.28 -0.86
N GLY A 74 -16.21 -0.46 -1.79
CA GLY A 74 -16.31 0.39 -2.99
C GLY A 74 -15.34 0.00 -4.10
N TYR A 75 -15.13 -1.31 -4.30
CA TYR A 75 -14.40 -1.83 -5.44
C TYR A 75 -15.09 -3.08 -5.98
N TRP A 76 -14.69 -3.54 -7.18
CA TRP A 76 -15.28 -4.73 -7.81
C TRP A 76 -14.23 -5.80 -8.01
N TYR A 77 -14.66 -7.06 -8.12
CA TYR A 77 -13.76 -8.16 -8.38
C TYR A 77 -14.45 -9.30 -9.11
N SER A 78 -13.66 -10.12 -9.80
CA SER A 78 -14.13 -11.34 -10.48
C SER A 78 -13.13 -12.47 -10.25
N TYR A 79 -13.63 -13.70 -10.13
CA TYR A 79 -12.80 -14.88 -10.02
C TYR A 79 -12.39 -15.35 -11.43
N VAL A 80 -11.09 -15.38 -11.70
CA VAL A 80 -10.53 -16.04 -12.88
C VAL A 80 -10.43 -17.54 -12.60
N THR A 81 -9.91 -17.88 -11.41
CA THR A 81 -9.87 -19.25 -10.89
C THR A 81 -10.39 -19.22 -9.47
N ARG A 82 -11.47 -19.97 -9.22
CA ARG A 82 -12.10 -20.06 -7.89
C ARG A 82 -11.85 -21.44 -7.28
N ASN A 83 -11.47 -21.47 -6.02
CA ASN A 83 -11.35 -22.70 -5.26
C ASN A 83 -12.64 -22.95 -4.48
N THR A 84 -13.44 -23.91 -4.92
CA THR A 84 -14.71 -24.27 -4.27
C THR A 84 -14.54 -25.30 -3.14
N THR A 85 -13.38 -25.95 -3.05
CA THR A 85 -13.12 -27.03 -2.08
C THR A 85 -12.64 -26.52 -0.73
N ASP A 86 -11.81 -25.47 -0.71
CA ASP A 86 -11.34 -24.84 0.51
C ASP A 86 -12.34 -23.77 0.97
N THR A 87 -12.36 -23.47 2.26
CA THR A 87 -13.15 -22.37 2.85
C THR A 87 -12.28 -21.37 3.61
N LEU A 88 -11.01 -21.69 3.86
CA LEU A 88 -10.09 -20.87 4.62
C LEU A 88 -9.59 -19.70 3.78
N THR A 89 -9.48 -18.55 4.43
CA THR A 89 -8.89 -17.34 3.87
C THR A 89 -7.86 -16.76 4.85
N PRO A 90 -6.89 -15.96 4.36
CA PRO A 90 -5.88 -15.34 5.22
C PRO A 90 -6.51 -14.44 6.29
N LYS A 91 -6.00 -14.56 7.53
CA LYS A 91 -6.42 -13.77 8.69
C LYS A 91 -5.26 -12.93 9.20
N LYS A 92 -5.57 -11.93 10.03
CA LYS A 92 -4.56 -11.09 10.69
C LYS A 92 -3.52 -11.98 11.39
N GLY A 93 -2.24 -11.74 11.10
CA GLY A 93 -1.13 -12.52 11.65
C GLY A 93 -0.76 -13.77 10.84
N ASP A 94 -1.44 -14.06 9.74
CA ASP A 94 -0.96 -15.01 8.75
C ASP A 94 0.09 -14.36 7.83
N VAL A 95 0.81 -15.20 7.10
CA VAL A 95 1.74 -14.84 6.03
C VAL A 95 1.17 -15.38 4.73
N ALA A 96 0.81 -14.46 3.83
CA ALA A 96 0.28 -14.76 2.50
C ALA A 96 1.38 -14.69 1.44
N PHE A 97 1.37 -15.66 0.52
CA PHE A 97 2.28 -15.77 -0.61
C PHE A 97 1.47 -15.58 -1.88
N PHE A 98 1.69 -14.48 -2.58
CA PHE A 98 0.89 -14.08 -3.73
C PHE A 98 1.76 -13.50 -4.83
N ASP A 99 1.23 -13.46 -6.03
CA ASP A 99 1.78 -12.73 -7.17
C ASP A 99 0.68 -11.82 -7.69
N TYR A 100 1.05 -10.70 -8.30
CA TYR A 100 0.07 -9.81 -8.88
C TYR A 100 0.62 -9.03 -10.05
N GLU A 101 -0.29 -8.58 -10.91
CA GLU A 101 -0.07 -7.71 -12.04
C GLU A 101 -0.99 -6.49 -11.93
N ILE A 102 -0.49 -5.32 -12.29
CA ILE A 102 -1.25 -4.07 -12.29
C ILE A 102 -1.35 -3.52 -13.72
N LYS A 103 -2.58 -3.18 -14.13
CA LYS A 103 -2.89 -2.51 -15.39
C LYS A 103 -3.71 -1.24 -15.16
N ASP A 104 -3.72 -0.35 -16.14
CA ASP A 104 -4.76 0.68 -16.23
C ASP A 104 -6.11 0.06 -16.63
N LEU A 105 -7.18 0.87 -16.66
CA LEU A 105 -8.52 0.41 -17.05
C LEU A 105 -8.63 0.07 -18.56
N LYS A 106 -7.63 0.42 -19.38
CA LYS A 106 -7.55 0.09 -20.81
C LYS A 106 -6.80 -1.21 -21.06
N GLY A 107 -6.18 -1.81 -20.03
CA GLY A 107 -5.41 -3.03 -20.12
C GLY A 107 -3.89 -2.84 -20.34
N THR A 108 -3.39 -1.60 -20.34
CA THR A 108 -1.96 -1.32 -20.40
C THR A 108 -1.29 -1.74 -19.10
N ILE A 109 -0.23 -2.54 -19.18
CA ILE A 109 0.49 -3.04 -18.00
C ILE A 109 1.35 -1.93 -17.40
N PHE A 110 1.13 -1.60 -16.13
CA PHE A 110 2.07 -0.83 -15.33
C PHE A 110 3.16 -1.74 -14.76
N TYR A 111 2.76 -2.85 -14.13
CA TYR A 111 3.68 -3.80 -13.52
C TYR A 111 3.24 -5.22 -13.84
N SER A 112 4.15 -6.01 -14.41
CA SER A 112 3.87 -7.41 -14.75
C SER A 112 4.03 -8.33 -13.55
N GLU A 113 3.33 -9.46 -13.58
CA GLU A 113 3.47 -10.51 -12.55
C GLU A 113 4.93 -11.03 -12.48
N LEU A 114 5.67 -11.05 -13.59
CA LEU A 114 7.05 -11.50 -13.64
C LEU A 114 8.02 -10.51 -12.96
N GLU A 115 7.80 -9.22 -13.13
CA GLU A 115 8.59 -8.16 -12.48
C GLU A 115 8.38 -8.14 -10.97
N LEU A 116 7.16 -8.41 -10.52
CA LEU A 116 6.79 -8.31 -9.11
C LEU A 116 6.99 -9.60 -8.32
N ARG A 117 7.03 -10.78 -8.93
CA ARG A 117 7.13 -12.04 -8.17
C ARG A 117 8.52 -12.28 -7.57
N PRO A 118 8.61 -13.03 -6.45
CA PRO A 118 7.51 -13.48 -5.59
C PRO A 118 7.16 -12.44 -4.52
N GLN A 119 5.89 -12.37 -4.11
CA GLN A 119 5.47 -11.48 -3.02
C GLN A 119 5.07 -12.25 -1.76
N THR A 120 5.42 -11.67 -0.61
CA THR A 120 5.10 -12.16 0.74
C THR A 120 4.50 -11.02 1.54
N TYR A 121 3.36 -11.25 2.18
CA TYR A 121 2.65 -10.25 2.97
C TYR A 121 2.26 -10.78 4.34
N TYR A 122 2.66 -10.06 5.39
CA TYR A 122 2.21 -10.31 6.76
C TYR A 122 0.88 -9.61 6.97
N VAL A 123 -0.19 -10.41 7.00
CA VAL A 123 -1.56 -9.92 6.93
C VAL A 123 -1.88 -8.99 8.09
N ASP A 124 -2.25 -7.76 7.73
CA ASP A 124 -2.56 -6.63 8.63
C ASP A 124 -1.41 -6.25 9.59
N LYS A 125 -0.16 -6.58 9.21
CA LYS A 125 1.08 -6.17 9.91
C LYS A 125 2.05 -5.37 9.02
N GLN A 126 1.77 -5.25 7.74
CA GLN A 126 2.55 -4.46 6.79
C GLN A 126 1.68 -3.43 6.06
N ASN A 127 2.31 -2.34 5.64
CA ASN A 127 1.62 -1.33 4.86
C ASN A 127 1.74 -1.62 3.37
N ILE A 128 0.75 -2.32 2.82
CA ILE A 128 0.57 -2.52 1.37
C ILE A 128 -0.67 -1.74 0.88
N MET A 129 -0.82 -1.66 -0.45
CA MET A 129 -1.99 -1.08 -1.14
C MET A 129 -3.30 -1.51 -0.48
N MET A 130 -4.18 -0.54 -0.19
CA MET A 130 -5.40 -0.77 0.59
C MET A 130 -6.29 -1.85 -0.02
N GLY A 131 -6.44 -1.85 -1.34
CA GLY A 131 -7.18 -2.84 -2.10
C GLY A 131 -6.62 -4.26 -1.95
N LEU A 132 -5.29 -4.44 -1.95
CA LEU A 132 -4.68 -5.75 -1.70
C LEU A 132 -4.88 -6.22 -0.27
N ARG A 133 -4.80 -5.30 0.70
CA ARG A 133 -5.03 -5.63 2.11
C ARG A 133 -6.42 -6.23 2.33
N ASP A 134 -7.44 -5.68 1.69
CA ASP A 134 -8.80 -6.21 1.77
C ASP A 134 -8.98 -7.44 0.86
N GLY A 135 -8.54 -7.33 -0.40
CA GLY A 135 -8.71 -8.35 -1.43
C GLY A 135 -8.08 -9.70 -1.08
N ILE A 136 -6.85 -9.73 -0.55
CA ILE A 136 -6.18 -10.98 -0.18
C ILE A 136 -6.97 -11.75 0.88
N LYS A 137 -7.66 -11.08 1.81
CA LYS A 137 -8.46 -11.72 2.87
C LYS A 137 -9.76 -12.33 2.35
N LEU A 138 -10.17 -12.02 1.12
CA LEU A 138 -11.32 -12.62 0.44
C LEU A 138 -10.93 -13.88 -0.34
N MET A 139 -9.64 -14.08 -0.59
CA MET A 139 -9.13 -15.15 -1.44
C MET A 139 -8.87 -16.43 -0.64
N ARG A 140 -9.06 -17.55 -1.31
CA ARG A 140 -8.66 -18.89 -0.87
C ARG A 140 -7.35 -19.28 -1.54
N LYS A 141 -6.71 -20.31 -1.02
CA LYS A 141 -5.50 -20.87 -1.62
C LYS A 141 -5.74 -21.28 -3.08
N ASN A 142 -4.77 -20.98 -3.94
CA ASN A 142 -4.75 -21.24 -5.37
C ASN A 142 -5.82 -20.47 -6.18
N GLU A 143 -6.43 -19.43 -5.61
CA GLU A 143 -7.33 -18.57 -6.37
C GLU A 143 -6.59 -17.52 -7.17
N LYS A 144 -7.17 -17.19 -8.33
CA LYS A 144 -6.78 -16.06 -9.16
C LYS A 144 -7.97 -15.12 -9.28
N VAL A 145 -7.82 -13.88 -8.83
CA VAL A 145 -8.88 -12.89 -8.75
C VAL A 145 -8.44 -11.60 -9.42
N THR A 146 -9.31 -11.03 -10.25
CA THR A 146 -9.11 -9.72 -10.86
C THR A 146 -9.92 -8.69 -10.09
N PHE A 147 -9.24 -7.71 -9.50
CA PHE A 147 -9.83 -6.60 -8.76
C PHE A 147 -9.82 -5.32 -9.61
N LEU A 148 -10.90 -4.55 -9.54
CA LEU A 148 -11.05 -3.24 -10.15
C LEU A 148 -11.10 -2.21 -9.03
N PHE A 149 -9.98 -1.53 -8.80
CA PHE A 149 -9.84 -0.57 -7.70
C PHE A 149 -9.96 0.87 -8.23
N PRO A 150 -10.89 1.68 -7.68
CA PRO A 150 -10.76 3.13 -7.79
C PRO A 150 -9.49 3.59 -7.10
N SER A 151 -9.03 4.80 -7.42
CA SER A 151 -7.71 5.28 -7.03
C SER A 151 -7.55 5.35 -5.51
N ASN A 152 -8.61 5.69 -4.76
CA ASN A 152 -8.62 5.72 -3.30
C ASN A 152 -8.39 4.35 -2.64
N MET A 153 -8.70 3.24 -3.32
CA MET A 153 -8.39 1.87 -2.90
C MET A 153 -7.04 1.38 -3.43
N ALA A 154 -6.42 2.15 -4.33
CA ALA A 154 -5.12 1.88 -4.92
C ALA A 154 -4.03 2.80 -4.33
N TYR A 155 -3.42 3.65 -5.17
CA TYR A 155 -2.33 4.56 -4.80
C TYR A 155 -2.77 6.01 -4.55
N GLY A 156 -4.07 6.29 -4.70
CA GLY A 156 -4.71 7.56 -4.36
C GLY A 156 -4.14 8.75 -5.09
N TYR A 157 -4.21 9.92 -4.45
CA TYR A 157 -3.73 11.18 -5.00
C TYR A 157 -2.23 11.20 -5.29
N HIS A 158 -1.44 10.51 -4.48
CA HIS A 158 0.02 10.54 -4.58
C HIS A 158 0.52 9.73 -5.78
N GLY A 159 -0.17 8.63 -6.12
CA GLY A 159 0.36 7.65 -7.05
C GLY A 159 1.46 6.81 -6.39
N ASP A 160 2.32 6.19 -7.19
CA ASP A 160 3.42 5.34 -6.71
C ASP A 160 4.82 5.95 -6.88
N ASP A 161 4.89 7.24 -7.23
CA ASP A 161 6.11 7.98 -7.60
C ASP A 161 6.90 7.38 -8.79
N LYS A 162 6.27 6.49 -9.57
CA LYS A 162 6.89 5.75 -10.66
C LYS A 162 5.96 5.65 -11.87
N LYS A 163 5.28 4.52 -12.04
CA LYS A 163 4.50 4.19 -13.25
C LYS A 163 3.02 4.53 -13.09
N ILE A 164 2.52 4.62 -11.86
CA ILE A 164 1.12 4.86 -11.53
C ILE A 164 0.97 6.31 -11.09
N GLY A 165 0.27 7.08 -11.93
CA GLY A 165 0.03 8.50 -11.69
C GLY A 165 -0.98 8.78 -10.57
N THR A 166 -1.23 10.08 -10.39
CA THR A 166 -2.17 10.59 -9.39
C THR A 166 -3.61 10.21 -9.71
N ASN A 167 -4.37 9.80 -8.70
CA ASN A 167 -5.77 9.41 -8.82
C ASN A 167 -6.03 8.40 -9.96
N GLN A 168 -5.12 7.44 -10.14
CA GLN A 168 -5.22 6.46 -11.21
C GLN A 168 -6.01 5.22 -10.74
N PRO A 169 -7.21 4.95 -11.28
CA PRO A 169 -7.87 3.66 -11.07
C PRO A 169 -7.12 2.56 -11.83
N ILE A 170 -7.14 1.35 -11.28
CA ILE A 170 -6.33 0.23 -11.77
C ILE A 170 -7.11 -1.08 -11.79
N ILE A 171 -6.64 -1.99 -12.65
CA ILE A 171 -6.98 -3.40 -12.64
C ILE A 171 -5.81 -4.15 -11.98
N CYS A 172 -6.08 -4.89 -10.91
CA CYS A 172 -5.07 -5.67 -10.21
C CYS A 172 -5.46 -7.15 -10.24
N THR A 173 -4.68 -7.98 -10.94
CA THR A 173 -4.91 -9.43 -10.98
C THR A 173 -3.98 -10.10 -9.99
N VAL A 174 -4.53 -10.84 -9.04
CA VAL A 174 -3.80 -11.45 -7.93
C VAL A 174 -3.96 -12.96 -7.98
N THR A 175 -2.86 -13.68 -7.84
CA THR A 175 -2.85 -15.14 -7.62
C THR A 175 -2.39 -15.40 -6.19
N LEU A 176 -3.25 -15.96 -5.34
CA LEU A 176 -2.89 -16.36 -3.97
C LEU A 176 -2.36 -17.79 -4.00
N ARG A 177 -1.04 -17.98 -3.95
CA ARG A 177 -0.40 -19.30 -4.01
C ARG A 177 -0.61 -20.08 -2.73
N ASP A 178 -0.41 -19.43 -1.59
CA ASP A 178 -0.50 -20.08 -0.29
C ASP A 178 -0.66 -19.05 0.84
N PHE A 179 -1.09 -19.51 2.01
CA PHE A 179 -0.97 -18.74 3.24
C PHE A 179 -0.87 -19.68 4.44
N LYS A 180 -0.21 -19.22 5.51
CA LYS A 180 -0.08 -19.98 6.76
C LYS A 180 0.10 -19.03 7.93
N SER A 181 -0.13 -19.54 9.14
CA SER A 181 0.12 -18.75 10.35
C SER A 181 1.59 -18.35 10.45
N GLU A 182 1.85 -17.15 10.98
CA GLU A 182 3.21 -16.65 11.14
C GLU A 182 4.09 -17.57 12.00
N VAL A 183 3.51 -18.27 12.98
CA VAL A 183 4.23 -19.24 13.82
C VAL A 183 4.74 -20.42 12.98
N VAL A 184 3.89 -20.99 12.13
CA VAL A 184 4.27 -22.08 11.22
C VAL A 184 5.32 -21.61 10.23
N TYR A 185 5.14 -20.43 9.64
CA TYR A 185 6.11 -19.85 8.71
C TYR A 185 7.50 -19.65 9.35
N LYS A 186 7.56 -19.10 10.56
CA LYS A 186 8.83 -18.90 11.29
C LYS A 186 9.52 -20.22 11.60
N LYS A 187 8.77 -21.23 12.06
CA LYS A 187 9.31 -22.56 12.34
C LYS A 187 9.91 -23.20 11.08
N GLU A 188 9.17 -23.20 9.97
CA GLU A 188 9.67 -23.73 8.70
C GLU A 188 10.87 -22.96 8.16
N SER A 189 10.88 -21.64 8.31
CA SER A 189 11.99 -20.79 7.86
C SER A 189 13.26 -21.07 8.66
N GLN A 190 13.15 -21.31 9.96
CA GLN A 190 14.30 -21.70 10.81
C GLN A 190 14.83 -23.09 10.46
N LEU A 191 13.96 -24.06 10.18
CA LEU A 191 14.35 -25.42 9.77
C LEU A 191 15.08 -25.45 8.42
N LYS A 192 14.67 -24.58 7.48
CA LYS A 192 15.36 -24.42 6.19
C LYS A 192 16.76 -23.81 6.33
N VAL A 193 16.98 -22.97 7.33
CA VAL A 193 18.28 -22.35 7.61
C VAL A 193 19.20 -23.29 8.40
N SER A 194 18.65 -24.21 9.21
CA SER A 194 19.43 -25.18 9.99
C SER A 194 19.83 -26.46 9.25
N THR A 195 19.42 -26.62 7.98
CA THR A 195 19.91 -27.72 7.14
C THR A 195 21.20 -27.26 6.45
N PRO A 196 22.38 -27.79 6.79
CA PRO A 196 23.63 -27.33 6.17
C PRO A 196 23.60 -27.64 4.67
N THR A 197 23.92 -26.61 3.88
CA THR A 197 24.39 -26.74 2.50
C THR A 197 25.45 -27.82 2.45
N VAL A 198 25.11 -29.00 1.93
CA VAL A 198 26.11 -29.93 1.41
C VAL A 198 26.79 -29.17 0.27
N ALA A 199 27.97 -28.63 0.56
CA ALA A 199 28.86 -28.11 -0.47
C ALA A 199 29.04 -29.19 -1.55
N PRO A 200 28.96 -28.86 -2.85
CA PRO A 200 29.41 -29.76 -3.89
C PRO A 200 30.85 -30.18 -3.56
N PRO A 201 31.21 -31.48 -3.69
CA PRO A 201 32.57 -31.91 -3.41
C PRO A 201 33.52 -31.14 -4.34
N ILE A 202 34.45 -30.43 -3.72
CA ILE A 202 35.62 -29.82 -4.34
C ILE A 202 36.34 -30.94 -5.10
N LYS A 203 36.14 -31.01 -6.42
CA LYS A 203 37.05 -31.73 -7.30
C LYS A 203 38.35 -30.92 -7.31
N LYS A 204 39.39 -31.52 -6.72
CA LYS A 204 40.77 -31.09 -6.85
C LYS A 204 41.13 -31.15 -8.34
N GLU A 205 41.40 -30.00 -8.95
CA GLU A 205 42.01 -29.93 -10.26
C GLU A 205 43.51 -29.65 -10.05
N ALA A 206 44.33 -30.59 -10.52
CA ALA A 206 45.77 -30.49 -10.64
C ALA A 206 46.18 -31.39 -11.83
N PRO A 207 47.35 -31.15 -12.45
CA PRO A 207 47.75 -29.98 -13.21
C PRO A 207 47.85 -30.32 -14.71
N ALA A 208 47.74 -29.30 -15.56
CA ALA A 208 48.04 -29.43 -16.98
C ALA A 208 49.51 -29.83 -17.20
N LEU A 209 49.74 -30.92 -17.93
CA LEU A 209 51.03 -31.23 -18.55
C LEU A 209 50.85 -31.66 -20.01
N SER A 210 51.84 -31.23 -20.77
CA SER A 210 51.94 -31.02 -22.21
C SER A 210 52.34 -32.23 -23.07
N LYS A 211 52.06 -32.07 -24.39
CA LYS A 211 52.81 -32.55 -25.59
C LYS A 211 52.61 -34.02 -26.04
N PRO A 212 52.92 -34.39 -27.31
CA PRO A 212 53.73 -33.67 -28.30
C PRO A 212 53.15 -33.47 -29.71
N GLN A 213 53.79 -32.48 -30.35
CA GLN A 213 53.81 -32.11 -31.76
C GLN A 213 54.88 -32.95 -32.47
N ASP A 214 54.60 -33.43 -33.69
CA ASP A 214 55.58 -33.82 -34.72
C ASP A 214 54.82 -34.40 -35.94
N THR A 215 55.18 -34.22 -37.22
CA THR A 215 55.94 -33.23 -37.99
C THR A 215 55.70 -33.62 -39.49
N LEU A 216 55.64 -32.62 -40.40
CA LEU A 216 56.11 -32.63 -41.81
C LEU A 216 55.36 -33.50 -42.86
N THR A 217 55.12 -33.14 -44.14
CA THR A 217 55.47 -32.06 -45.11
C THR A 217 54.66 -32.33 -46.43
N PRO A 218 54.94 -31.73 -47.62
CA PRO A 218 54.41 -30.48 -48.18
C PRO A 218 53.73 -30.69 -49.57
N GLN A 219 53.63 -29.63 -50.39
CA GLN A 219 53.15 -29.49 -51.79
C GLN A 219 51.73 -28.89 -51.86
N ASN A 220 51.44 -27.79 -52.57
CA ASN A 220 52.11 -27.12 -53.70
C ASN A 220 51.69 -25.63 -53.69
#